data_AF-A0A519YD35-F1
#
_entry.id   AF-A0A519YD35-F1
#
_cell.length_a   1.000
_cell.length_b   1.000
_cell.length_c   1.000
_cell.angle_alpha   90.00
_cell.angle_beta   90.00
_cell.angle_gamma   90.00
#
_symmetry.space_group_name_H-M   'P 1'
#
loop_
_entity.id
_entity.type
_entity.pdbx_description
1 polymer ?
#
loop_
_entity_poly.entity_id
_entity_poly.type
_entity_poly.pdbx_seq_one_letter_code
_entity_poly.pdbx_strand_id
1 'polypeptide(L)' 'QLRRTNIRPEALRQQIQTDPHSPGQYRTIGPIMNMPQFQAAFGCKEGDKMTRSAADRAVIW' A
#
# COMPACT_ATOMS: atom_id res chain seq x y z
N GLN A 1 -9.80 6.28 -5.50
CA GLN A 1 -9.96 7.23 -6.62
C GLN A 1 -8.87 8.31 -6.67
N LEU A 2 -8.45 8.92 -5.55
CA LEU A 2 -7.43 10.00 -5.53
C LEU A 2 -6.01 9.62 -6.01
N ARG A 3 -5.52 8.41 -5.71
CA ARG A 3 -4.15 7.97 -6.05
C ARG A 3 -4.04 7.19 -7.37
N ARG A 4 -5.07 7.25 -8.21
CA ARG A 4 -5.08 6.56 -9.50
C ARG A 4 -4.09 7.24 -10.45
N THR A 5 -3.01 6.55 -10.78
CA THR A 5 -1.94 7.07 -11.65
C THR A 5 -1.54 6.03 -12.68
N ASN A 6 -1.26 6.45 -13.92
CA ASN A 6 -0.64 5.63 -14.96
C ASN A 6 0.59 6.39 -15.48
N ILE A 7 1.79 5.91 -15.16
CA ILE A 7 3.06 6.63 -15.36
C ILE A 7 3.99 5.76 -16.22
N ARG A 8 4.72 6.40 -17.15
CA ARG A 8 5.70 5.70 -17.99
C ARG A 8 6.83 5.10 -17.15
N PRO A 9 7.38 3.93 -17.51
CA PRO A 9 8.44 3.29 -16.73
C PRO A 9 9.66 4.18 -16.47
N GLU A 10 10.05 5.02 -17.43
CA GLU A 10 11.19 5.94 -17.31
C GLU A 10 10.93 7.01 -16.24
N ALA A 11 9.74 7.62 -16.27
CA ALA A 11 9.33 8.62 -15.29
C ALA A 11 9.16 8.00 -13.90
N LEU A 12 8.66 6.76 -13.81
CA LEU A 12 8.56 6.04 -12.53
C LEU A 12 9.94 5.76 -11.94
N ARG A 13 10.94 5.39 -12.75
CA ARG A 13 12.33 5.21 -12.29
C ARG A 13 12.90 6.52 -11.73
N GLN A 14 12.69 7.64 -12.42
CA GLN A 14 13.11 8.94 -11.93
C GLN A 14 12.41 9.29 -10.62
N GLN A 15 11.09 9.12 -10.55
CA GLN A 15 10.32 9.40 -9.33
C GLN A 15 10.86 8.60 -8.13
N ILE A 16 11.14 7.32 -8.30
CA ILE A 16 11.69 6.47 -7.22
C ILE A 16 13.01 7.01 -6.68
N GLN A 17 13.81 7.69 -7.51
CA GLN A 17 15.12 8.23 -7.11
C GLN A 17 15.03 9.63 -6.50
N THR A 18 14.07 10.45 -6.93
CA THR A 18 14.08 11.90 -6.61
C THR A 18 12.91 12.37 -5.76
N ASP A 19 11.79 11.64 -5.72
CA ASP A 19 10.59 12.00 -4.96
C ASP A 19 10.56 11.23 -3.63
N PRO A 20 10.49 11.91 -2.46
CA PRO A 20 10.40 11.21 -1.18
C PRO A 20 9.06 10.46 -1.00
N HIS A 21 8.06 10.73 -1.84
CA HIS A 21 6.77 10.06 -1.76
C HIS A 21 6.78 8.71 -2.49
N SER A 22 6.21 7.70 -1.84
CA SER A 22 5.98 6.41 -2.49
C SER A 22 5.06 6.55 -3.71
N PRO A 23 5.22 5.72 -4.76
CA PRO A 23 4.30 5.70 -5.89
C PRO A 23 2.85 5.46 -5.47
N GLY A 24 1.89 6.00 -6.24
CA GLY A 24 0.46 6.05 -5.85
C GLY A 24 -0.16 4.70 -5.45
N GLN A 25 0.24 3.62 -6.14
CA GLN A 25 -0.21 2.26 -5.82
C GLN A 25 0.21 1.83 -4.40
N TYR A 26 1.45 2.10 -4.00
CA TYR A 26 1.98 1.73 -2.68
C TYR A 26 1.46 2.63 -1.57
N ARG A 27 1.16 3.89 -1.87
CA ARG A 27 0.46 4.79 -0.93
C ARG A 27 -0.95 4.32 -0.60
N THR A 28 -1.57 3.55 -1.50
CA THR A 28 -2.90 2.98 -1.27
C THR A 28 -2.78 1.63 -0.58
N ILE A 29 -1.98 0.71 -1.14
CA ILE A 29 -1.89 -0.69 -0.67
C ILE A 29 -1.13 -0.79 0.66
N GLY A 30 -0.03 -0.05 0.85
CA GLY A 30 0.83 -0.15 2.04
C GLY A 30 0.07 0.05 3.35
N PRO A 31 -0.57 1.21 3.57
CA PRO A 31 -1.28 1.48 4.82
C PRO A 31 -2.47 0.56 5.07
N ILE A 32 -3.28 0.26 4.04
CA ILE A 32 -4.51 -0.53 4.23
C ILE A 32 -4.24 -2.00 4.57
N MET A 33 -3.10 -2.56 4.13
CA MET A 33 -2.67 -3.92 4.54
C MET A 33 -2.39 -4.04 6.04
N ASN A 34 -2.11 -2.92 6.72
CA ASN A 34 -1.88 -2.89 8.16
C ASN A 34 -3.17 -2.76 8.98
N MET A 35 -4.32 -2.53 8.32
CA MET A 35 -5.58 -2.22 9.00
C MET A 35 -6.44 -3.47 9.18
N PRO A 36 -6.65 -3.97 10.42
CA PRO A 36 -7.61 -5.06 10.67
C PRO A 36 -9.04 -4.71 10.23
N GLN A 37 -9.40 -3.42 10.25
CA GLN A 37 -10.69 -2.93 9.80
C GLN A 37 -10.88 -3.17 8.29
N PHE A 38 -9.83 -3.01 7.49
CA PHE A 38 -9.86 -3.32 6.06
C PHE A 38 -10.05 -4.83 5.85
N GLN A 39 -9.31 -5.64 6.59
CA GLN A 39 -9.45 -7.09 6.56
C GLN A 39 -10.90 -7.52 6.85
N ALA A 40 -11.52 -6.97 7.90
CA ALA A 40 -12.90 -7.27 8.26
C ALA A 40 -13.92 -6.78 7.21
N ALA A 41 -13.76 -5.55 6.70
CA ALA A 41 -14.68 -4.95 5.74
C ALA A 41 -14.73 -5.70 4.39
N PHE A 42 -13.59 -6.27 3.97
CA PHE A 42 -13.46 -6.97 2.69
C PHE A 42 -13.38 -8.50 2.84
N GLY A 43 -13.55 -9.03 4.05
CA GLY A 43 -13.53 -10.47 4.32
C GLY A 43 -12.20 -11.14 3.99
N CYS A 44 -11.07 -10.41 4.11
CA CYS A 44 -9.76 -10.96 3.80
C CYS A 44 -9.34 -11.99 4.86
N LYS A 45 -8.82 -13.12 4.39
CA LYS A 45 -8.33 -14.21 5.23
C LYS A 45 -6.87 -14.01 5.55
N GLU A 46 -6.39 -14.78 6.52
CA GLU A 46 -4.97 -14.86 6.82
C GLU A 46 -4.22 -15.48 5.62
N GLY A 47 -3.08 -14.89 5.25
CA GLY A 47 -2.32 -15.28 4.06
C GLY A 47 -2.76 -14.64 2.75
N ASP A 48 -3.89 -13.93 2.71
CA ASP A 48 -4.28 -13.15 1.54
C ASP A 48 -3.29 -12.00 1.30
N LYS A 49 -3.08 -11.63 0.02
CA LYS A 49 -2.11 -10.59 -0.38
C LYS A 49 -2.30 -9.24 0.32
N MET A 50 -3.54 -8.93 0.72
CA MET A 50 -3.89 -7.66 1.37
C MET A 50 -3.88 -7.75 2.91
N THR A 51 -3.47 -8.88 3.47
CA THR A 51 -3.44 -9.13 4.91
C THR A 51 -1.99 -9.27 5.37
N ARG A 52 -1.58 -8.45 6.33
CA ARG A 52 -0.34 -8.69 7.10
C ARG A 52 -0.66 -9.44 8.39
N SER A 53 0.26 -10.31 8.80
CA SER A 53 0.25 -10.93 10.13
C SER A 53 0.29 -9.84 11.20
N ALA A 54 -0.23 -10.11 12.40
CA ALA A 54 -0.23 -9.11 13.47
C ALA A 54 1.20 -8.61 13.80
N ALA A 55 2.21 -9.47 13.69
CA ALA A 55 3.61 -9.13 13.95
C ALA A 55 4.23 -8.22 12.87
N ASP A 56 3.75 -8.29 11.62
CA ASP A 56 4.30 -7.53 10.48
C ASP A 56 3.54 -6.22 10.20
N ARG A 57 2.52 -5.91 11.01
CA ARG A 57 1.72 -4.68 10.89
C ARG A 57 2.49 -3.50 11.46
N ALA A 58 2.68 -2.48 10.63
CA ALA A 58 3.19 -1.20 11.11
C ALA A 58 2.06 -0.39 11.78
N VAL A 59 2.12 -0.26 13.10
CA VAL A 59 1.25 0.59 13.92
C VAL A 59 2.15 1.54 14.70
N ILE A 60 1.95 2.85 14.53
CA ILE A 60 2.84 3.89 15.07
C ILE A 60 2.21 4.61 16.26
N TRP A 61 0.92 4.94 16.13
CA TRP A 61 0.11 5.60 17.15
C TRP A 61 -0.76 4.56 17.85
#